data_AF-A0A7W9AZY8-F1
#
_entry.id   AF-A0A7W9AZY8-F1
#
_cell.length_a   1.000
_cell.length_b   1.000
_cell.length_c   1.000
_cell.angle_alpha   90.00
_cell.angle_beta   90.00
_cell.angle_gamma   90.00
#
_symmetry.space_group_name_H-M   'P 1'
#
loop_
_entity.id
_entity.type
_entity.pdbx_description
1 polymer ?
#
loop_
_entity_poly.entity_id
_entity_poly.type
_entity_poly.pdbx_seq_one_letter_code
_entity_poly.pdbx_strand_id
1 'polypeptide(L)'
;MTGCASSKTDFTALGMYVDRKRILAHLTFSAVARLCDIATDDVRRVINGSPVGPDAVQALCDWLERSPSFFDTHSLTAKREAYP
;
A
#
# COMPACT_ATOMS: atom_id res chain seq x y z
N MET A 1 -22.94 19.67 -4.15
CA MET A 1 -21.50 19.70 -3.79
C MET A 1 -21.19 18.41 -3.05
N THR A 2 -20.84 17.36 -3.79
CA THR A 2 -20.46 16.07 -3.21
C THR A 2 -19.08 16.23 -2.58
N GLY A 3 -19.02 16.14 -1.25
CA GLY A 3 -17.79 16.23 -0.49
C GLY A 3 -16.81 15.15 -0.94
N CYS A 4 -15.65 15.57 -1.43
CA CYS A 4 -14.53 14.68 -1.69
C CYS A 4 -14.05 14.19 -0.33
N ALA A 5 -14.49 13.00 0.08
CA ALA A 5 -13.88 12.31 1.21
C ALA A 5 -12.41 12.10 0.82
N SER A 6 -11.51 12.80 1.48
CA SER A 6 -10.06 12.63 1.32
C SER A 6 -9.74 11.20 1.77
N SER A 7 -9.75 10.25 0.83
CA SER A 7 -9.40 8.87 1.14
C SER A 7 -7.95 8.83 1.60
N LYS A 8 -7.75 8.41 2.85
CA LYS A 8 -6.41 8.22 3.42
C LYS A 8 -5.99 6.78 3.13
N THR A 9 -4.87 6.60 2.47
CA THR A 9 -4.28 5.27 2.26
C THR A 9 -3.99 4.61 3.61
N ASP A 10 -4.47 3.38 3.78
CA ASP A 10 -4.12 2.50 4.88
C ASP A 10 -2.74 1.89 4.61
N PHE A 11 -1.71 2.58 5.10
CA PHE A 11 -0.33 2.14 4.98
C PHE A 11 -0.04 0.82 5.73
N THR A 12 -0.86 0.46 6.73
CA THR A 12 -0.73 -0.84 7.40
C THR A 12 -1.11 -1.95 6.43
N ALA A 13 -2.28 -1.83 5.80
CA ALA A 13 -2.74 -2.79 4.80
C ALA A 13 -1.79 -2.85 3.60
N LEU A 14 -1.39 -1.69 3.06
CA LEU A 14 -0.41 -1.63 1.96
C LEU A 14 0.90 -2.32 2.33
N GLY A 15 1.46 -2.00 3.51
CA GLY A 15 2.68 -2.60 4.04
C GLY A 15 2.61 -4.12 4.11
N MET A 16 1.51 -4.67 4.62
CA MET A 16 1.30 -6.12 4.71
C MET A 16 1.28 -6.78 3.32
N TYR A 17 0.62 -6.18 2.34
CA TYR A 17 0.58 -6.73 0.97
C TYR A 17 1.94 -6.68 0.28
N VAL A 18 2.65 -5.55 0.41
CA VAL A 18 4.01 -5.37 -0.11
C VAL A 18 4.94 -6.41 0.50
N ASP A 19 4.93 -6.56 1.83
CA ASP A 19 5.83 -7.50 2.52
C ASP A 19 5.51 -8.96 2.17
N ARG A 20 4.21 -9.30 2.07
CA ARG A 20 3.78 -10.64 1.63
C ARG A 20 4.27 -10.97 0.22
N LYS A 21 4.07 -10.09 -0.77
CA LYS A 21 4.53 -10.34 -2.15
C LYS A 21 6.05 -10.44 -2.20
N ARG A 22 6.75 -9.58 -1.45
CA ARG A 22 8.22 -9.61 -1.32
C ARG A 22 8.73 -10.95 -0.77
N ILE A 23 8.15 -11.44 0.33
CA ILE A 23 8.55 -12.71 0.96
C ILE A 23 8.32 -13.88 0.00
N LEU A 24 7.15 -13.95 -0.64
CA LEU A 24 6.82 -15.02 -1.58
C LEU A 24 7.72 -15.02 -2.82
N ALA A 25 8.18 -13.85 -3.25
CA ALA A 25 9.12 -13.70 -4.37
C ALA A 25 10.60 -13.76 -3.94
N HIS A 26 10.89 -14.01 -2.65
CA HIS A 26 12.25 -14.02 -2.08
C HIS A 26 13.06 -12.74 -2.36
N LEU A 27 12.40 -11.59 -2.38
CA LEU A 27 13.03 -10.31 -2.70
C LEU A 27 13.57 -9.59 -1.45
N THR A 28 14.71 -8.92 -1.61
CA THR A 28 15.21 -7.95 -0.62
C THR A 28 14.48 -6.62 -0.76
N PHE A 29 14.53 -5.75 0.26
CA PHE A 29 13.94 -4.41 0.16
C PHE A 29 14.53 -3.61 -1.01
N SER A 30 15.84 -3.72 -1.24
CA SER A 30 16.51 -3.06 -2.37
C SER A 30 16.07 -3.62 -3.72
N ALA A 31 15.74 -4.91 -3.81
CA ALA A 31 15.22 -5.49 -5.04
C ALA A 31 13.81 -4.96 -5.35
N VAL A 32 12.93 -4.87 -4.35
CA VAL A 32 11.60 -4.24 -4.50
C VAL A 32 11.73 -2.79 -4.93
N ALA A 33 12.62 -2.03 -4.28
CA ALA A 33 12.86 -0.63 -4.61
C ALA A 33 13.28 -0.44 -6.09
N ARG A 34 14.16 -1.31 -6.60
CA ARG A 34 14.57 -1.29 -8.03
C ARG A 34 13.43 -1.67 -8.97
N LEU A 35 12.60 -2.65 -8.61
CA LEU A 35 11.47 -3.08 -9.43
C LEU A 35 10.38 -2.00 -9.52
N CYS A 36 10.22 -1.21 -8.46
CA CYS A 36 9.23 -0.15 -8.38
C CYS A 36 9.79 1.24 -8.73
N ASP A 37 11.09 1.36 -9.02
CA ASP A 37 11.80 2.63 -9.25
C ASP A 37 11.59 3.67 -8.13
N ILE A 38 11.74 3.24 -6.87
CA ILE A 38 11.57 4.10 -5.67
C ILE A 38 12.76 3.97 -4.70
N ALA A 39 12.81 4.83 -3.69
CA ALA A 39 13.82 4.74 -2.65
C ALA A 39 13.64 3.46 -1.80
N THR A 40 14.75 2.83 -1.42
CA THR A 40 14.70 1.67 -0.50
C THR A 40 14.13 2.06 0.87
N ASP A 41 14.28 3.32 1.28
CA ASP A 41 13.68 3.83 2.51
C ASP A 41 12.14 3.84 2.44
N ASP A 42 11.56 4.21 1.30
CA ASP A 42 10.10 4.20 1.13
C ASP A 42 9.54 2.78 1.25
N VAL A 43 10.23 1.77 0.71
CA VAL A 43 9.86 0.35 0.88
C VAL A 43 9.85 -0.03 2.37
N ARG A 44 10.89 0.37 3.13
CA ARG A 44 10.97 0.08 4.57
C ARG A 44 9.86 0.79 5.34
N ARG A 45 9.61 2.06 5.03
CA ARG A 45 8.55 2.86 5.66
C ARG A 45 7.19 2.22 5.43
N VAL A 46 6.86 1.86 4.18
CA VAL A 46 5.59 1.20 3.85
C VAL A 46 5.43 -0.13 4.57
N ILE A 47 6.45 -1.00 4.58
CA ILE A 47 6.38 -2.29 5.29
C ILE A 47 6.17 -2.09 6.80
N ASN A 48 6.70 -1.02 7.38
CA ASN A 48 6.47 -0.65 8.78
C ASN A 48 5.16 0.13 9.00
N GLY A 49 4.28 0.22 8.00
CA GLY A 49 3.01 0.94 8.08
C GLY A 49 3.13 2.47 8.12
N SER A 50 4.30 3.01 7.79
CA SER A 50 4.56 4.45 7.78
C SER A 50 4.16 5.10 6.45
N PRO A 51 3.66 6.35 6.47
CA PRO A 51 3.31 7.08 5.25
C PRO A 51 4.52 7.36 4.37
N VAL A 52 4.29 7.31 3.06
CA VAL A 52 5.23 7.72 1.99
C VAL A 52 4.53 8.61 0.97
N GLY A 53 5.29 9.15 0.02
CA GLY A 53 4.76 10.00 -1.05
C GLY A 53 3.82 9.26 -2.01
N PRO A 54 2.94 9.99 -2.72
CA PRO A 54 1.94 9.40 -3.62
C PRO A 54 2.58 8.60 -4.77
N ASP A 55 3.72 9.03 -5.29
CA ASP A 55 4.44 8.32 -6.36
C ASP A 55 4.90 6.93 -5.89
N ALA A 56 5.39 6.84 -4.65
CA ALA A 56 5.80 5.57 -4.06
C ALA A 56 4.60 4.66 -3.78
N VAL A 57 3.47 5.22 -3.36
CA VAL A 57 2.20 4.46 -3.23
C VAL A 57 1.79 3.90 -4.58
N GLN A 58 1.77 4.72 -5.63
CA GLN A 58 1.36 4.31 -6.97
C GLN A 58 2.25 3.19 -7.49
N ALA A 59 3.57 3.36 -7.43
CA ALA A 59 4.52 2.35 -7.91
C ALA A 59 4.38 0.99 -7.20
N LEU A 60 4.17 1.01 -5.88
CA LEU A 60 3.93 -0.21 -5.10
C LEU A 60 2.57 -0.83 -5.43
N CYS A 61 1.54 -0.03 -5.67
CA CYS A 61 0.22 -0.50 -6.09
C CYS A 61 0.27 -1.15 -7.48
N ASP A 62 0.98 -0.54 -8.43
CA ASP A 62 1.21 -1.09 -9.76
C ASP A 62 1.97 -2.42 -9.68
N TRP A 63 3.03 -2.48 -8.87
CA TRP A 63 3.74 -3.73 -8.62
C TRP A 63 2.85 -4.79 -7.97
N LEU A 64 1.91 -4.41 -7.12
CA LEU A 64 0.93 -5.33 -6.51
C LEU A 64 -0.23 -5.69 -7.45
N GLU A 65 -0.33 -5.06 -8.63
CA GLU A 65 -1.43 -5.18 -9.57
C GLU A 65 -2.77 -4.82 -8.91
N ARG A 66 -2.76 -3.74 -8.13
CA ARG A 66 -3.92 -3.19 -7.41
C ARG A 66 -4.04 -1.69 -7.65
N SER A 67 -5.27 -1.19 -7.66
CA SER A 67 -5.52 0.25 -7.61
C SER A 67 -5.19 0.79 -6.21
N PRO A 68 -4.63 2.01 -6.06
CA PRO A 68 -4.44 2.66 -4.76
C PRO A 68 -5.72 2.69 -3.91
N SER A 69 -6.88 2.84 -4.55
CA SER A 69 -8.19 2.86 -3.89
C SER A 69 -8.55 1.56 -3.15
N PHE A 70 -7.88 0.45 -3.48
CA PHE A 70 -8.00 -0.80 -2.73
C PHE A 70 -7.55 -0.64 -1.26
N PHE A 71 -6.60 0.26 -1.02
CA PHE A 71 -6.03 0.53 0.31
C PHE A 71 -6.67 1.73 1.00
N ASP A 72 -7.76 2.29 0.49
CA ASP A 72 -8.43 3.41 1.16
C ASP A 72 -9.15 2.93 2.43
N THR A 73 -9.01 3.69 3.52
CA THR A 73 -9.50 3.29 4.87
C THR A 73 -11.00 2.96 4.91
N HIS A 74 -11.80 3.52 3.98
CA HIS A 74 -13.24 3.28 3.89
C HIS A 74 -13.60 1.85 3.50
N SER A 75 -12.73 1.14 2.77
CA SER A 75 -13.02 -0.20 2.24
C SER A 75 -12.98 -1.31 3.29
N LEU A 76 -12.25 -1.12 4.40
CA LEU A 76 -12.15 -2.10 5.49
C LEU A 76 -13.24 -1.91 6.55
N THR A 77 -13.61 -0.66 6.85
CA THR A 77 -14.70 -0.37 7.80
C THR A 77 -16.06 -0.81 7.26
N ALA A 78 -16.31 -0.62 5.95
CA ALA A 78 -17.56 -1.03 5.31
C ALA A 78 -17.81 -2.55 5.32
N LYS A 79 -16.77 -3.38 5.48
CA LYS A 79 -16.93 -4.84 5.61
C LYS A 79 -17.15 -5.32 7.04
N ARG A 80 -16.86 -4.51 8.06
CA ARG A 80 -17.13 -4.85 9.47
C ARG A 80 -18.58 -4.66 9.87
N GLU A 81 -19.35 -3.85 9.15
CA GLU A 81 -20.78 -3.64 9.40
C GLU A 81 -21.69 -4.72 8.74
N ALA A 82 -21.12 -5.65 7.98
CA ALA A 82 -21.87 -6.68 7.25
C ALA A 82 -22.03 -8.02 8.02
N TYR A 83 -21.60 -8.10 9.28
CA TYR A 83 -21.83 -9.27 10.13
C TYR A 83 -22.58 -8.85 11.40
N PRO A 84 -23.90 -9.10 11.49
CA PRO A 84 -24.66 -8.97 12.74
C PRO A 84 -24.26 -10.01 13.79
#